data_AF-A0A383D4Y9-F1
#
_entry.id   AF-A0A383D4Y9-F1
#
_cell.length_a   1.000
_cell.length_b   1.000
_cell.length_c   1.000
_cell.angle_alpha   90.00
_cell.angle_beta   90.00
_cell.angle_gamma   90.00
#
_symmetry.space_group_name_H-M   'P 1'
#
loop_
_entity.id
_entity.type
_entity.pdbx_description
1 polymer ?
#
loop_
_entity_poly.entity_id
_entity_poly.type
_entity_poly.pdbx_seq_one_letter_code
_entity_poly.pdbx_strand_id
1 'polypeptide(L)'
;MEKVVIQEIKAYEVLDSRGNPTLGVEVFLSDGTQSIAFVPSGASTGKHEARERRDCDDKRFGGKGVLNAVSTINKDINFLLRKLEPT
;
A
#
# COMPACT_ATOMS: atom_id res chain seq x y z
N MET A 1 -26.34 15.51 -4.65
CA MET A 1 -24.88 15.67 -4.66
C MET A 1 -24.31 14.60 -5.56
N GLU A 2 -23.28 14.93 -6.32
CA GLU A 2 -22.56 13.95 -7.13
C GLU A 2 -21.84 12.97 -6.18
N LYS A 3 -21.83 11.68 -6.53
CA LYS A 3 -21.17 10.67 -5.70
C LYS A 3 -19.65 10.85 -5.77
N VAL A 4 -18.99 10.87 -4.62
CA VAL A 4 -17.52 10.92 -4.54
C VAL A 4 -16.98 9.51 -4.73
N VAL A 5 -16.12 9.32 -5.72
CA VAL A 5 -15.55 8.01 -6.07
C VAL A 5 -14.03 8.03 -6.08
N ILE A 6 -13.42 6.86 -5.92
CA ILE A 6 -11.98 6.67 -6.06
C ILE A 6 -11.58 6.91 -7.53
N GLN A 7 -10.74 7.92 -7.74
CA GLN A 7 -10.21 8.27 -9.05
C GLN A 7 -8.90 7.54 -9.35
N GLU A 8 -8.01 7.45 -8.36
CA GLU A 8 -6.71 6.81 -8.51
C GLU A 8 -6.16 6.34 -7.15
N ILE A 9 -5.46 5.20 -7.14
CA ILE A 9 -4.69 4.72 -6.01
C ILE A 9 -3.22 4.57 -6.44
N LYS A 10 -2.30 5.18 -5.68
CA LYS A 10 -0.85 5.05 -5.88
C LYS A 10 -0.20 4.47 -4.64
N ALA A 11 0.74 3.56 -4.83
CA ALA A 11 1.55 2.98 -3.78
C ALA A 11 3.04 3.23 -4.02
N TYR A 12 3.76 3.34 -2.90
CA TYR A 12 5.18 3.63 -2.82
C TYR A 12 5.86 2.73 -1.80
N GLU A 13 7.11 2.37 -2.07
CA GLU A 13 7.99 1.79 -1.05
C GLU A 13 8.64 2.94 -0.27
N VAL A 14 8.42 2.97 1.04
CA VAL A 14 8.98 3.95 1.98
C VAL A 14 9.71 3.22 3.11
N LEU A 15 10.45 3.93 3.97
CA LEU A 15 11.14 3.32 5.11
C LEU A 15 10.37 3.53 6.41
N ASP A 16 10.26 2.47 7.22
CA ASP A 16 9.73 2.51 8.58
C ASP A 16 10.73 3.16 9.56
N SER A 17 10.32 3.33 10.83
CA SER A 17 11.15 3.92 11.88
C SER A 17 12.42 3.14 12.22
N ARG A 18 12.56 1.89 11.72
CA ARG A 18 13.74 1.03 11.88
C ARG A 18 14.54 0.91 10.58
N GLY A 19 14.19 1.67 9.55
CA GLY A 19 14.86 1.65 8.24
C GLY A 19 14.53 0.44 7.37
N ASN A 20 13.45 -0.31 7.67
CA ASN A 20 12.99 -1.39 6.79
C ASN A 20 11.95 -0.85 5.78
N PRO A 21 11.91 -1.37 4.54
CA PRO A 21 10.86 -1.02 3.60
C PRO A 21 9.46 -1.30 4.16
N THR A 22 8.49 -0.43 3.85
CA THR A 22 7.05 -0.60 4.09
C THR A 22 6.25 0.16 3.03
N LEU A 23 4.92 0.05 3.07
CA LEU A 23 4.01 0.66 2.10
C LEU A 23 3.56 2.06 2.54
N GLY A 24 3.61 3.01 1.61
CA GLY A 24 2.79 4.22 1.62
C GLY A 24 1.76 4.14 0.50
N VAL A 25 0.49 4.43 0.78
CA VAL A 25 -0.60 4.39 -0.21
C VAL A 25 -1.36 5.71 -0.19
N GLU A 26 -1.50 6.30 -1.36
CA GLU A 26 -2.16 7.56 -1.61
C GLU A 26 -3.41 7.32 -2.46
N VAL A 27 -4.54 7.91 -2.05
CA VAL A 27 -5.83 7.78 -2.72
C VAL A 27 -6.32 9.17 -3.13
N PHE A 28 -6.72 9.28 -4.39
CA PHE A 28 -7.31 10.47 -4.99
C PHE A 28 -8.79 10.23 -5.24
N LEU A 29 -9.65 11.15 -4.81
CA LEU A 29 -11.09 11.09 -5.02
C LEU A 29 -11.53 12.11 -6.08
N SER A 30 -12.70 11.87 -6.68
CA SER A 30 -13.26 12.67 -7.77
C SER A 30 -13.62 14.11 -7.39
N ASP A 31 -13.71 14.44 -6.10
CA ASP A 31 -13.95 15.78 -5.58
C ASP A 31 -12.65 16.57 -5.29
N GLY A 32 -11.49 15.96 -5.59
CA GLY A 32 -10.17 16.53 -5.32
C GLY A 32 -9.62 16.18 -3.94
N THR A 33 -10.36 15.44 -3.09
CA THR A 33 -9.83 14.95 -1.82
C THR A 33 -8.67 13.99 -2.07
N GLN A 34 -7.59 14.16 -1.30
CA GLN A 34 -6.37 13.36 -1.37
C GLN A 34 -5.95 12.98 0.05
N SER A 35 -5.59 11.71 0.24
CA SER A 35 -5.08 11.23 1.52
C SER A 35 -4.01 10.17 1.32
N ILE A 36 -3.07 10.13 2.26
CA ILE A 36 -1.98 9.16 2.30
C ILE A 36 -1.99 8.43 3.63
N ALA A 37 -1.78 7.12 3.58
CA ALA A 37 -1.60 6.27 4.75
C ALA A 37 -0.31 5.46 4.64
N PHE A 38 0.36 5.25 5.77
CA PHE A 38 1.55 4.42 5.87
C PHE A 38 1.25 3.17 6.68
N VAL A 39 1.69 2.02 6.20
CA VAL A 39 1.44 0.74 6.85
C VAL A 39 2.57 0.45 7.85
N PRO A 40 2.28 0.23 9.14
CA PRO A 40 3.31 -0.17 10.10
C PRO A 40 3.75 -1.62 9.87
N SER A 41 5.00 -1.95 10.19
CA SER A 41 5.49 -3.32 10.16
C SER A 41 5.76 -3.85 11.57
N GLY A 42 5.00 -4.87 11.98
CA GLY A 42 5.16 -5.53 13.27
C GLY A 42 6.45 -6.34 13.37
N ALA A 43 7.07 -6.37 14.55
CA ALA A 43 8.12 -7.36 14.86
C ALA A 43 7.51 -8.71 15.28
N SER A 44 6.30 -8.67 15.88
CA SER A 44 5.52 -9.86 16.19
C SER A 44 5.05 -10.51 14.89
N THR A 45 5.24 -11.82 14.78
CA THR A 45 4.71 -12.63 13.67
C THR A 45 3.80 -13.70 14.27
N GLY A 46 2.75 -13.28 14.97
CA GLY A 46 1.78 -14.21 15.50
C GLY A 46 1.27 -15.13 14.40
N LYS A 47 1.19 -16.43 14.66
CA LYS A 47 0.78 -17.44 13.66
C LYS A 47 -0.61 -17.22 13.03
N HIS A 48 -1.40 -16.32 13.62
CA HIS A 48 -2.74 -15.96 13.17
C HIS A 48 -2.82 -14.53 12.59
N GLU A 49 -1.71 -13.80 12.52
CA GLU A 49 -1.66 -12.48 11.90
C GLU A 49 -1.72 -12.61 10.38
N ALA A 50 -2.33 -11.61 9.72
CA ALA A 50 -2.26 -11.49 8.28
C ALA A 50 -0.81 -11.33 7.84
N ARG A 51 -0.37 -12.11 6.86
CA ARG A 51 1.02 -12.12 6.42
C ARG A 51 1.35 -10.89 5.58
N GLU A 52 2.29 -10.08 6.05
CA GLU A 52 2.88 -9.00 5.26
C GLU A 52 3.66 -9.58 4.06
N ARG A 53 3.39 -9.07 2.85
CA ARG A 53 4.04 -9.53 1.62
C ARG A 53 5.39 -8.84 1.45
N ARG A 54 6.47 -9.63 1.51
CA ARG A 54 7.86 -9.21 1.27
C ARG A 54 8.39 -9.78 -0.04
N ASP A 55 9.41 -9.12 -0.61
CA ASP A 55 10.01 -9.50 -1.88
C ASP A 55 10.95 -10.70 -1.77
N CYS A 56 11.54 -10.94 -0.60
CA CYS A 56 12.52 -12.00 -0.35
C CYS A 56 13.75 -11.95 -1.29
N ASP A 57 14.09 -10.77 -1.81
CA ASP A 57 15.33 -10.52 -2.55
C ASP A 57 16.43 -10.07 -1.58
N ASP A 58 17.35 -10.98 -1.26
CA ASP A 58 18.44 -10.72 -0.29
C ASP A 58 19.36 -9.57 -0.72
N LYS A 59 19.40 -9.22 -2.01
CA LYS A 59 20.19 -8.08 -2.51
C LYS A 59 19.59 -6.73 -2.12
N ARG A 60 18.32 -6.69 -1.71
CA ARG A 60 17.59 -5.47 -1.36
C ARG A 60 17.04 -5.57 0.06
N PHE A 61 17.58 -4.74 0.95
CA PHE A 61 17.15 -4.63 2.34
C PHE A 61 17.09 -6.00 3.07
N GLY A 62 17.97 -6.94 2.72
CA GLY A 62 18.01 -8.29 3.30
C GLY A 62 16.70 -9.06 3.13
N GLY A 63 16.08 -8.99 1.95
CA GLY A 63 14.83 -9.69 1.64
C GLY A 63 13.55 -8.95 2.06
N LYS A 64 13.67 -7.80 2.72
CA LYS A 64 12.53 -7.06 3.28
C LYS A 64 11.87 -6.06 2.33
N GLY A 65 12.29 -5.99 1.07
CA GLY A 65 11.62 -5.16 0.06
C GLY A 65 10.11 -5.44 -0.05
N VAL A 66 9.35 -4.45 -0.53
CA VAL A 66 7.89 -4.53 -0.71
C VAL A 66 7.44 -4.10 -2.12
N LEU A 67 8.33 -4.10 -3.12
CA LEU A 67 8.01 -3.67 -4.49
C LEU A 67 6.95 -4.54 -5.15
N ASN A 68 6.89 -5.83 -4.85
CA ASN A 68 5.82 -6.69 -5.37
C ASN A 68 4.44 -6.28 -4.83
N ALA A 69 4.38 -5.87 -3.56
CA ALA A 69 3.15 -5.36 -2.95
C ALA A 69 2.78 -4.00 -3.58
N VAL A 70 3.74 -3.09 -3.74
CA VAL A 70 3.56 -1.81 -4.46
C VAL A 70 3.01 -2.05 -5.87
N SER A 71 3.60 -2.96 -6.64
CA SER A 71 3.13 -3.27 -8.00
C SER A 71 1.72 -3.85 -8.01
N THR A 72 1.35 -4.65 -7.00
CA THR A 72 0.00 -5.22 -6.89
C THR A 72 -1.03 -4.12 -6.64
N ILE A 73 -0.70 -3.14 -5.79
CA ILE A 73 -1.60 -2.01 -5.52
C ILE A 73 -1.78 -1.13 -6.77
N ASN A 74 -0.67 -0.74 -7.39
CA ASN A 74 -0.68 0.17 -8.55
C ASN A 74 -1.38 -0.43 -9.78
N LYS A 75 -1.43 -1.76 -9.90
CA LYS A 75 -2.09 -2.46 -11.00
C LYS A 75 -3.46 -2.98 -10.60
N ASP A 76 -3.48 -4.03 -9.79
CA ASP A 76 -4.67 -4.83 -9.57
C ASP A 76 -5.66 -4.12 -8.65
N ILE A 77 -5.20 -3.60 -7.50
CA ILE A 77 -6.09 -2.93 -6.54
C ILE A 77 -6.62 -1.62 -7.12
N ASN A 78 -5.76 -0.81 -7.72
CA ASN A 78 -6.16 0.42 -8.40
C ASN A 78 -7.21 0.13 -9.49
N PHE A 79 -7.01 -0.90 -10.32
CA PHE A 79 -7.98 -1.29 -11.33
C PHE A 79 -9.33 -1.72 -10.73
N LEU A 80 -9.30 -2.52 -9.67
CA LEU A 80 -10.50 -3.09 -9.05
C LEU A 80 -11.34 -2.07 -8.27
N LEU A 81 -10.71 -1.09 -7.62
CA LEU A 81 -11.40 -0.15 -6.74
C LEU A 81 -11.74 1.19 -7.40
N ARG A 82 -11.12 1.52 -8.53
CA ARG A 82 -11.41 2.78 -9.23
C ARG A 82 -12.89 2.85 -9.61
N LYS A 83 -13.49 4.03 -9.45
CA LYS A 83 -14.92 4.35 -9.62
C LYS A 83 -15.87 3.78 -8.56
N LEU A 84 -15.36 3.17 -7.49
CA LEU A 84 -16.16 2.80 -6.32
C LEU A 84 -16.22 3.95 -5.31
N GLU A 85 -17.27 3.98 -4.49
CA GLU A 85 -17.36 4.88 -3.34
C GLU A 85 -16.41 4.41 -2.23
N PRO A 86 -15.67 5.32 -1.56
CA PRO A 86 -14.76 4.95 -0.48
C PRO A 86 -15.46 4.65 0.87
N THR A 87 -16.79 4.83 0.94
CA THR A 87 -17.64 4.63 2.12
C THR A 87 -18.72 3.60 1.89
#